data_AF-A0A536WN69-F1
#
_entry.id   AF-A0A536WN69-F1
#
_cell.length_a   1.000
_cell.length_b   1.000
_cell.length_c   1.000
_cell.angle_alpha   90.00
_cell.angle_beta   90.00
_cell.angle_gamma   90.00
#
_symmetry.space_group_name_H-M   'P 1'
#
loop_
_entity.id
_entity.type
_entity.pdbx_description
1 polymer ?
#
loop_
_entity_poly.entity_id
_entity_poly.type
_entity_poly.pdbx_seq_one_letter_code
_entity_poly.pdbx_strand_id
1 'polypeptide(L)'
;MNQRPLHRVNVRPGRKEIVSKFKVPRKYAAAGAVCVIATCTLAACDTTSGQARRSDRRQAIAVDVTQPQRISVERQVDLSGTLLSPDQARVSSEVAGIVREVPVQLGTEVRPGDVLVRIEPRELELALERAESALRQV
;
A
#
# COMPACT_ATOMS: atom_id res chain seq x y z
N MET A 1 -1.26 24.05 -6.81
CA MET A 1 0.03 23.92 -7.53
C MET A 1 1.15 23.78 -6.49
N ASN A 2 1.47 22.56 -6.03
CA ASN A 2 2.52 22.36 -5.03
C ASN A 2 3.20 21.01 -5.26
N GLN A 3 4.35 21.00 -5.94
CA GLN A 3 5.14 19.81 -6.19
C GLN A 3 6.18 19.67 -5.07
N ARG A 4 6.14 18.56 -4.33
CA ARG A 4 7.19 18.19 -3.36
C ARG A 4 8.28 17.37 -4.07
N PRO A 5 9.58 17.63 -3.83
CA PRO A 5 10.66 16.99 -4.57
C PRO A 5 10.92 15.55 -4.09
N LEU A 6 11.19 14.67 -5.05
CA LEU A 6 11.51 13.26 -4.84
C LEU A 6 12.94 13.07 -4.31
N HIS A 7 13.04 12.24 -3.27
CA HIS A 7 14.27 11.86 -2.57
C HIS A 7 15.18 11.02 -3.49
N ARG A 8 16.39 11.50 -3.76
CA ARG A 8 17.38 10.84 -4.64
C ARG A 8 18.30 9.93 -3.82
N VAL A 9 18.03 8.63 -3.83
CA VAL A 9 18.94 7.63 -3.22
C VAL A 9 20.02 7.25 -4.24
N ASN A 10 21.28 7.53 -3.90
CA ASN A 10 22.44 7.27 -4.74
C ASN A 10 23.05 5.90 -4.37
N VAL A 11 23.10 4.95 -5.31
CA VAL A 11 23.70 3.63 -5.11
C VAL A 11 25.00 3.56 -5.91
N ARG A 12 26.13 3.50 -5.19
CA ARG A 12 27.46 3.32 -5.80
C ARG A 12 27.66 1.85 -6.23
N PRO A 13 28.06 1.54 -7.47
CA PRO A 13 28.43 0.19 -7.84
C PRO A 13 29.89 -0.10 -7.45
N GLY A 14 30.09 -1.17 -6.68
CA GLY A 14 31.38 -1.71 -6.28
C GLY A 14 32.09 -2.42 -7.43
N ARG A 15 33.34 -2.02 -7.66
CA ARG A 15 34.31 -2.53 -8.64
C ARG A 15 34.71 -3.97 -8.29
N LYS A 16 34.63 -4.90 -9.24
CA LYS A 16 35.21 -6.25 -9.11
C LYS A 16 36.10 -6.53 -10.31
N GLU A 17 37.41 -6.47 -10.11
CA GLU A 17 38.37 -7.05 -11.04
C GLU A 17 38.72 -8.46 -10.54
N ILE A 18 38.59 -9.45 -11.41
CA ILE A 18 39.02 -10.82 -11.17
C ILE A 18 40.15 -11.09 -12.16
N VAL A 19 41.40 -11.05 -11.69
CA VAL A 19 42.56 -11.45 -12.49
C VAL A 19 43.16 -12.69 -11.85
N SER A 20 43.00 -13.84 -12.50
CA SER A 20 43.67 -15.09 -12.14
C SER A 20 45.02 -15.16 -12.87
N LYS A 21 46.12 -15.18 -12.11
CA LYS A 21 47.47 -15.49 -12.61
C LYS A 21 47.94 -16.79 -11.97
N PHE A 22 47.97 -17.86 -12.77
CA PHE A 22 48.58 -19.12 -12.39
C PHE A 22 50.02 -19.15 -12.95
N LYS A 23 51.02 -19.17 -12.06
CA LYS A 23 52.44 -19.17 -12.41
C LYS A 23 53.15 -20.24 -11.60
N VAL A 24 53.61 -21.30 -12.26
CA VAL A 24 54.36 -22.40 -11.65
C VAL A 24 55.87 -22.10 -11.64
N PRO A 25 56.58 -22.35 -10.52
CA PRO A 25 57.94 -21.86 -10.33
C PRO A 25 59.07 -22.75 -10.89
N ARG A 26 59.95 -22.03 -11.59
CA ARG A 26 61.37 -22.15 -11.96
C ARG A 26 62.32 -22.87 -10.96
N LYS A 27 62.07 -24.12 -10.55
CA LYS A 27 63.02 -24.92 -9.74
C LYS A 27 63.27 -26.37 -10.20
N TYR A 28 62.67 -26.80 -11.30
CA TYR A 28 62.89 -28.15 -11.87
C TYR A 28 63.74 -28.12 -13.17
N ALA A 29 64.68 -27.18 -13.25
CA ALA A 29 65.52 -26.96 -14.44
C ALA A 29 66.74 -27.91 -14.54
N ALA A 30 67.04 -28.72 -13.52
CA ALA A 30 68.22 -29.59 -13.49
C ALA A 30 67.93 -31.10 -13.63
N ALA A 31 66.65 -31.51 -13.64
CA ALA A 31 66.24 -32.89 -13.91
C ALA A 31 65.69 -33.09 -15.35
N GLY A 32 65.90 -32.08 -16.21
CA GLY A 32 65.34 -32.00 -17.56
C GLY A 32 66.15 -32.66 -18.67
N ALA A 33 67.31 -33.25 -18.39
CA ALA A 33 68.18 -33.82 -19.45
C ALA A 33 68.00 -35.33 -19.66
N VAL A 34 67.53 -36.08 -18.66
CA VAL A 34 67.41 -37.55 -18.74
C VAL A 34 65.98 -37.99 -19.10
N CYS A 35 64.98 -37.16 -18.83
CA CYS A 35 63.57 -37.45 -19.17
C CYS A 35 63.21 -37.16 -20.64
N VAL A 36 63.95 -36.27 -21.32
CA VAL A 36 63.64 -35.83 -22.70
C VAL A 36 63.94 -36.90 -23.76
N ILE A 37 64.92 -37.78 -23.52
CA ILE A 37 65.27 -38.85 -24.46
C ILE A 37 64.29 -40.04 -24.34
N ALA A 38 63.74 -40.28 -23.14
CA ALA A 38 62.77 -41.35 -22.90
C ALA A 38 61.32 -41.00 -23.32
N THR A 39 60.98 -39.70 -23.44
CA THR A 39 59.67 -39.27 -23.96
C THR A 39 59.59 -39.20 -25.48
N CYS A 40 60.74 -39.25 -26.18
CA CYS A 40 60.78 -39.10 -27.64
C CYS A 40 60.39 -40.37 -28.41
N THR A 41 60.35 -41.54 -27.75
CA THR A 41 59.98 -42.82 -28.38
C THR A 41 58.50 -43.19 -28.22
N LEU A 42 57.75 -42.51 -27.34
CA LEU A 42 56.29 -42.70 -27.22
C LEU A 42 55.46 -41.70 -28.05
N ALA A 43 56.07 -40.65 -28.60
CA ALA A 43 55.37 -39.64 -29.40
C ALA A 43 55.14 -40.05 -30.88
N ALA A 44 55.46 -41.29 -31.26
CA ALA A 44 55.33 -41.79 -32.64
C ALA A 44 54.08 -42.66 -32.89
N CYS A 45 53.24 -42.89 -31.88
CA CYS A 45 51.93 -43.52 -32.04
C CYS A 45 50.85 -42.66 -31.37
N ASP A 46 50.29 -41.70 -32.11
CA ASP A 46 48.85 -41.39 -32.05
C ASP A 46 48.47 -40.47 -33.21
N THR A 47 48.44 -41.07 -34.40
CA THR A 47 47.67 -40.53 -35.52
C THR A 47 46.19 -40.68 -35.23
N THR A 48 45.53 -39.55 -35.02
CA THR A 48 44.19 -39.20 -35.51
C THR A 48 43.03 -40.11 -35.13
N SER A 49 42.32 -39.75 -34.06
CA SER A 49 40.88 -40.02 -33.93
C SER A 49 40.18 -38.99 -33.03
N GLY A 50 40.42 -37.71 -33.31
CA GLY A 50 39.56 -36.63 -32.83
C GLY A 50 38.34 -36.47 -33.73
N GLN A 51 37.28 -37.25 -33.52
CA GLN A 51 35.93 -36.96 -34.04
C GLN A 51 34.94 -37.07 -32.88
N ALA A 52 34.57 -35.94 -32.28
CA ALA A 52 33.47 -35.06 -32.69
C ALA A 52 32.29 -35.26 -31.73
N ARG A 53 32.30 -34.52 -30.62
CA ARG A 53 31.07 -34.21 -29.89
C ARG A 53 30.14 -33.53 -30.89
N ARG A 54 29.11 -34.25 -31.33
CA ARG A 54 28.03 -33.74 -32.18
C ARG A 54 27.40 -32.57 -31.44
N SER A 55 27.83 -31.35 -31.74
CA SER A 55 27.09 -30.16 -31.31
C SER A 55 25.80 -30.19 -32.11
N ASP A 56 24.69 -30.51 -31.44
CA ASP A 56 23.36 -30.18 -31.94
C ASP A 56 23.35 -28.66 -32.16
N ARG A 57 23.62 -28.23 -33.41
CA ARG A 57 23.66 -26.82 -33.80
C ARG A 57 22.22 -26.36 -33.96
N ARG A 58 21.46 -26.37 -32.87
CA ARG A 58 20.27 -25.52 -32.76
C ARG A 58 20.80 -24.09 -32.80
N GLN A 59 20.45 -23.35 -33.85
CA GLN A 59 20.70 -21.92 -33.89
C GLN A 59 20.06 -21.30 -32.65
N ALA A 60 20.89 -20.86 -31.71
CA ALA A 60 20.43 -20.12 -30.55
C ALA A 60 19.85 -18.79 -31.06
N ILE A 61 18.54 -18.68 -31.00
CA ILE A 61 17.84 -17.44 -31.34
C ILE A 61 18.23 -16.41 -30.29
N ALA A 62 18.80 -15.29 -30.73
CA ALA A 62 19.14 -14.19 -29.83
C ALA A 62 17.84 -13.63 -29.24
N VAL A 63 17.72 -13.71 -27.92
CA VAL A 63 16.60 -13.14 -27.18
C VAL A 63 17.12 -12.02 -26.30
N ASP A 64 16.36 -10.93 -26.28
CA ASP A 64 16.62 -9.84 -25.35
C ASP A 64 15.90 -10.15 -24.03
N VAL A 65 16.63 -10.06 -22.92
CA VAL A 65 16.13 -10.39 -21.59
C VAL A 65 16.42 -9.27 -20.62
N THR A 66 15.46 -8.99 -19.75
CA THR A 66 15.59 -8.03 -18.64
C THR A 66 15.37 -8.74 -17.32
N GLN A 67 16.17 -8.38 -16.31
CA GLN A 67 16.05 -8.93 -14.97
C GLN A 67 14.90 -8.25 -14.21
N PRO A 68 14.04 -9.02 -13.53
CA PRO A 68 12.94 -8.46 -12.76
C PRO A 68 13.48 -7.65 -11.57
N GLN A 69 13.05 -6.39 -11.48
CA GLN A 69 13.32 -5.55 -10.32
C GLN A 69 12.13 -5.62 -9.37
N ARG A 70 12.40 -5.77 -8.06
CA ARG A 70 11.36 -5.68 -7.04
C ARG A 70 11.00 -4.21 -6.84
N ILE A 71 9.77 -3.87 -7.17
CA ILE A 71 9.16 -2.57 -6.86
C ILE A 71 8.01 -2.79 -5.89
N SER A 72 7.80 -1.86 -4.96
CA SER A 72 6.62 -1.85 -4.09
C SER A 72 5.50 -1.10 -4.82
N VAL A 73 4.41 -1.80 -5.11
CA VAL A 73 3.21 -1.19 -5.69
C VAL A 73 2.18 -1.05 -4.58
N GLU A 74 1.87 0.19 -4.20
CA GLU A 74 0.79 0.47 -3.28
C GLU A 74 -0.55 0.42 -4.04
N ARG A 75 -1.51 -0.32 -3.49
CA ARG A 75 -2.85 -0.40 -4.06
C ARG A 75 -3.73 0.66 -3.39
N GLN A 76 -4.08 1.70 -4.14
CA GLN A 76 -5.06 2.70 -3.70
C GLN A 76 -6.44 2.31 -4.19
N VAL A 77 -7.45 2.57 -3.36
CA VAL A 77 -8.87 2.37 -3.70
C VAL A 77 -9.58 3.68 -3.37
N ASP A 78 -10.12 4.31 -4.40
CA ASP A 78 -10.90 5.52 -4.24
C ASP A 78 -12.34 5.13 -3.84
N LEU A 79 -12.77 5.62 -2.69
CA LEU A 79 -14.11 5.40 -2.16
C LEU A 79 -14.87 6.74 -2.13
N SER A 80 -16.12 6.71 -2.54
CA SER A 80 -17.04 7.84 -2.42
C SER A 80 -18.14 7.49 -1.42
N GLY A 81 -18.53 8.47 -0.61
CA GLY A 81 -19.57 8.30 0.41
C GLY A 81 -20.21 9.63 0.78
N THR A 82 -21.30 9.55 1.53
CA THR A 82 -22.06 10.72 1.99
C THR A 82 -21.79 10.95 3.47
N LEU A 83 -21.59 12.21 3.85
CA LEU A 83 -21.49 12.61 5.25
C LEU A 83 -22.90 12.79 5.83
N LEU A 84 -23.12 12.23 7.01
CA LEU A 84 -24.36 12.37 7.77
C LEU A 84 -24.00 12.93 9.15
N SER A 85 -24.85 13.81 9.68
CA SER A 85 -24.72 14.22 11.07
C SER A 85 -24.93 13.01 11.98
N PRO A 86 -24.07 12.81 13.00
CA PRO A 86 -24.22 11.70 13.94
C PRO A 86 -25.54 11.80 14.72
N ASP A 87 -25.99 13.03 15.01
CA ASP A 87 -27.18 13.29 15.82
C ASP A 87 -28.22 14.08 15.03
N GLN A 88 -29.44 13.54 14.96
CA GLN A 88 -30.60 14.21 14.38
C GLN A 88 -31.82 13.95 15.27
N ALA A 89 -32.51 15.03 15.65
CA ALA A 89 -33.74 14.95 16.45
C ALA A 89 -34.89 15.57 15.68
N ARG A 90 -36.02 14.85 15.61
CA ARG A 90 -37.29 15.38 15.10
C ARG A 90 -38.12 15.82 16.31
N VAL A 91 -38.43 17.10 16.39
CA VAL A 91 -39.26 17.66 17.46
C VAL A 91 -40.72 17.73 16.99
N SER A 92 -41.63 17.27 17.83
CA SER A 92 -43.08 17.34 17.63
C SER A 92 -43.76 17.75 18.93
N SER A 93 -44.95 18.31 18.83
CA SER A 93 -45.79 18.54 20.00
C SER A 93 -46.35 17.22 20.53
N GLU A 94 -46.39 17.08 21.84
CA GLU A 94 -47.10 15.99 22.53
C GLU A 94 -48.62 16.18 22.50
N VAL A 95 -49.07 17.44 22.47
CA VAL A 95 -50.49 17.81 22.48
C VAL A 95 -50.89 18.52 21.20
N ALA A 96 -52.11 18.26 20.71
CA ALA A 96 -52.69 19.07 19.65
C ALA A 96 -53.11 20.43 20.20
N GLY A 97 -52.88 21.50 19.44
CA GLY A 97 -53.26 22.84 19.84
C GLY A 97 -52.84 23.90 18.82
N ILE A 98 -53.28 25.13 19.06
CA ILE A 98 -52.97 26.28 18.19
C ILE A 98 -51.58 26.81 18.56
N VAL A 99 -50.73 27.04 17.55
CA VAL A 99 -49.43 27.67 17.76
C VAL A 99 -49.62 29.16 18.05
N ARG A 100 -49.19 29.60 19.22
CA ARG A 100 -49.25 31.01 19.65
C ARG A 100 -48.04 31.79 19.15
N GLU A 101 -46.85 31.22 19.27
CA GLU A 101 -45.60 31.86 18.84
C GLU A 101 -44.51 30.85 18.50
N VAL A 102 -43.59 31.28 17.63
CA VAL A 102 -42.36 30.56 17.26
C VAL A 102 -41.19 31.54 17.46
N PRO A 103 -40.51 31.52 18.62
CA PRO A 103 -39.47 32.49 18.95
C PRO A 103 -38.13 32.25 18.25
N VAL A 104 -37.97 31.13 17.53
CA VAL A 104 -36.72 30.75 16.85
C VAL A 104 -36.83 30.91 15.33
N GLN A 105 -35.70 31.13 14.67
CA GLN A 105 -35.62 31.26 13.21
C GLN A 105 -34.87 30.06 12.62
N LEU A 106 -35.03 29.83 11.31
CA LEU A 106 -34.26 28.80 10.62
C LEU A 106 -32.76 29.11 10.69
N GLY A 107 -31.96 28.10 11.03
CA GLY A 107 -30.51 28.20 11.18
C GLY A 107 -30.06 28.74 12.55
N THR A 108 -30.98 29.05 13.46
CA THR A 108 -30.63 29.40 14.84
C THR A 108 -30.10 28.18 15.59
N GLU A 109 -28.97 28.35 16.28
CA GLU A 109 -28.44 27.35 17.20
C GLU A 109 -29.26 27.36 18.50
N VAL A 110 -29.66 26.17 18.96
CA VAL A 110 -30.52 25.98 20.15
C VAL A 110 -29.90 24.95 21.08
N ARG A 111 -30.20 25.08 22.37
CA ARG A 111 -29.74 24.18 23.44
C ARG A 111 -30.91 23.35 23.99
N PRO A 112 -30.63 22.22 24.66
CA PRO A 112 -31.66 21.47 25.36
C PRO A 112 -32.41 22.34 26.37
N GLY A 113 -33.74 22.33 26.29
CA GLY A 113 -34.62 23.15 27.14
C GLY A 113 -35.04 24.47 26.52
N ASP A 114 -34.46 24.89 25.39
CA ASP A 114 -34.89 26.10 24.70
C ASP A 114 -36.29 25.92 24.12
N VAL A 115 -37.12 26.96 24.28
CA VAL A 115 -38.49 26.97 23.78
C VAL A 115 -38.47 27.20 22.27
N LEU A 116 -38.83 26.17 21.50
CA LEU A 116 -38.91 26.26 20.05
C LEU A 116 -40.25 26.79 19.55
N VAL A 117 -41.34 26.42 20.25
CA VAL A 117 -42.73 26.78 19.90
C VAL A 117 -43.53 26.91 21.19
N ARG A 118 -44.42 27.89 21.28
CA ARG A 118 -45.46 27.92 22.32
C ARG A 118 -46.83 27.62 21.74
N ILE A 119 -47.52 26.70 22.38
CA ILE A 119 -48.90 26.32 22.07
C ILE A 119 -49.83 27.08 23.02
N GLU A 120 -51.01 27.45 22.54
CA GLU A 120 -52.03 28.13 23.33
C GLU A 120 -52.45 27.26 24.54
N PRO A 121 -52.23 27.70 25.80
CA PRO A 121 -52.44 26.85 26.97
C PRO A 121 -53.89 26.83 27.45
N ARG A 122 -54.77 27.70 26.94
CA ARG A 122 -56.09 27.96 27.55
C ARG A 122 -56.92 26.71 27.81
N GLU A 123 -56.98 25.78 26.85
CA GLU A 123 -57.75 24.53 27.01
C GLU A 123 -57.11 23.60 28.05
N LEU A 124 -55.78 23.53 28.08
CA LEU A 124 -55.01 22.72 29.03
C LEU A 124 -55.15 23.26 30.45
N GLU A 125 -55.11 24.58 30.63
CA GLU A 125 -55.33 25.26 31.92
C GLU A 125 -56.75 24.98 32.46
N LEU A 126 -57.77 25.09 31.62
CA LEU A 126 -59.15 24.78 32.01
C LEU A 126 -59.33 23.30 32.38
N ALA A 127 -58.63 22.40 31.67
CA ALA A 127 -58.65 20.97 32.01
C ALA A 127 -57.97 20.70 33.36
N LEU A 128 -56.84 21.36 33.63
CA LEU A 128 -56.14 21.28 34.90
C LEU A 128 -57.02 21.79 36.06
N GLU A 129 -57.62 22.97 35.93
CA GLU A 129 -58.48 23.57 36.97
C GLU A 129 -59.67 22.67 37.33
N ARG A 130 -60.26 22.00 36.33
CA ARG A 130 -61.33 21.01 36.55
C ARG A 130 -60.83 19.80 37.35
N ALA A 131 -59.67 19.27 37.01
CA ALA A 131 -59.08 18.13 37.71
C ALA A 131 -58.74 18.48 39.17
N GLU A 132 -58.17 19.66 39.41
CA GLU A 132 -57.85 20.15 40.75
C GLU A 132 -59.11 20.42 41.60
N SER A 133 -60.17 20.94 40.97
CA SER A 133 -61.45 21.16 41.64
C SER A 133 -62.13 19.84 42.01
N ALA A 134 -62.05 18.82 41.15
CA ALA A 134 -62.55 17.49 41.45
C ALA A 134 -61.81 16.86 42.64
N LEU A 135 -60.48 17.04 42.73
CA LEU A 135 -59.69 16.52 43.86
C LEU A 135 -60.07 17.20 45.19
N ARG A 136 -60.39 18.50 45.17
CA ARG A 136 -60.77 19.25 46.39
C ARG A 136 -62.17 18.91 46.92
N GLN A 137 -63.01 18.29 46.10
CA GLN A 137 -64.38 17.90 46.47
C GLN A 137 -64.47 16.49 47.08
N VAL A 138 -63.38 15.73 47.06
CA VAL A 138 -63.25 14.41 47.72
C VAL A 138 -62.60 14.57 49.08
#